data_AF-A0A955GM63-F1
#
_entry.id   AF-A0A955GM63-F1
#
_cell.length_a   1.000
_cell.length_b   1.000
_cell.length_c   1.000
_cell.angle_alpha   90.00
_cell.angle_beta   90.00
_cell.angle_gamma   90.00
#
_symmetry.space_group_name_H-M   'P 1'
#
loop_
_entity.id
_entity.type
_entity.pdbx_description
1 polymer ?
#
loop_
_entity_poly.entity_id
_entity_poly.type
_entity_poly.pdbx_seq_one_letter_code
_entity_poly.pdbx_strand_id
1 'polypeptide(L)'
;MNIQIIIGSTRPGRLAKPLADWFIKNAQKNTKASFELIDLADFELPLLDEPTPAGSKKYTKEHTKKWSETISRADAFVLVTPEYNHGTSAALKNALDYLYFEWKYKPVTFLGYGGMGGTR
;
A
#
# COMPACT_ATOMS: atom_id res chain seq x y z
N MET A 1 -8.17 16.26 -0.98
CA MET A 1 -8.04 14.98 -0.27
C MET A 1 -7.59 13.93 -1.26
N ASN A 2 -6.34 13.50 -1.15
CA ASN A 2 -5.74 12.46 -1.97
C ASN A 2 -5.76 11.12 -1.23
N ILE A 3 -6.47 10.14 -1.78
CA ILE A 3 -6.55 8.77 -1.24
C ILE A 3 -5.65 7.89 -2.08
N GLN A 4 -4.60 7.34 -1.47
CA GLN A 4 -3.75 6.34 -2.11
C GLN A 4 -4.32 4.94 -1.93
N ILE A 5 -4.39 4.20 -3.03
CA ILE A 5 -4.89 2.82 -3.06
C ILE A 5 -3.69 1.93 -3.35
N ILE A 6 -3.24 1.20 -2.33
CA ILE A 6 -2.00 0.42 -2.39
C ILE A 6 -2.34 -1.04 -2.67
N ILE A 7 -1.89 -1.57 -3.81
CA ILE A 7 -1.98 -2.98 -4.16
C ILE A 7 -0.92 -3.76 -3.38
N GLY A 8 -1.34 -4.60 -2.44
CA GLY A 8 -0.45 -5.34 -1.54
C GLY A 8 0.22 -6.57 -2.16
N SER A 9 -0.34 -7.14 -3.23
CA SER A 9 0.21 -8.33 -3.88
C SER A 9 1.20 -7.94 -5.00
N THR A 10 2.33 -8.63 -5.09
CA THR A 10 3.28 -8.52 -6.21
C THR A 10 3.28 -9.75 -7.13
N ARG A 11 2.42 -10.74 -6.88
CA ARG A 11 2.35 -11.96 -7.70
C ARG A 11 1.96 -11.65 -9.16
N PRO A 12 2.53 -12.35 -10.15
CA PRO A 12 2.00 -12.35 -11.52
C PRO A 12 0.55 -12.88 -11.55
N GLY A 13 -0.31 -12.27 -12.37
CA GLY A 13 -1.73 -12.66 -12.49
C GLY A 13 -2.59 -12.41 -11.25
N ARG A 14 -2.14 -11.53 -10.34
CA ARG A 14 -2.87 -11.18 -9.10
C ARG A 14 -4.22 -10.52 -9.37
N LEU A 15 -5.19 -10.79 -8.48
CA LEU A 15 -6.54 -10.20 -8.51
C LEU A 15 -6.64 -8.77 -7.92
N ALA A 16 -5.57 -8.28 -7.27
CA ALA A 16 -5.62 -7.00 -6.54
C ALA A 16 -5.99 -5.81 -7.43
N LYS A 17 -5.42 -5.71 -8.64
CA LYS A 17 -5.66 -4.55 -9.52
C LYS A 17 -7.13 -4.45 -9.98
N PRO A 18 -7.76 -5.51 -10.52
CA PRO A 18 -9.19 -5.48 -10.82
C PRO A 18 -10.08 -5.04 -9.65
N LEU A 19 -9.76 -5.47 -8.42
CA LEU A 19 -10.50 -5.09 -7.21
C LEU A 19 -10.29 -3.60 -6.87
N ALA A 20 -9.05 -3.11 -6.99
CA ALA A 20 -8.72 -1.69 -6.80
C ALA A 20 -9.46 -0.80 -7.81
N ASP A 21 -9.43 -1.17 -9.10
CA ASP A 21 -10.12 -0.45 -10.17
C ASP A 21 -11.64 -0.41 -9.92
N TRP A 22 -12.23 -1.54 -9.51
CA TRP A 22 -13.65 -1.61 -9.12
C TRP A 22 -13.97 -0.70 -7.94
N PHE A 23 -13.12 -0.67 -6.91
CA PHE A 23 -13.30 0.20 -5.75
C PHE A 23 -13.27 1.68 -6.16
N ILE A 24 -12.27 2.10 -6.93
CA ILE A 24 -12.13 3.48 -7.44
C ILE A 24 -13.39 3.90 -8.18
N LYS A 25 -13.83 3.08 -9.14
CA LYS A 25 -15.00 3.36 -9.98
C LYS A 25 -16.27 3.59 -9.16
N ASN A 26 -16.43 2.90 -8.03
CA ASN A 26 -17.60 3.08 -7.17
C ASN A 26 -17.43 4.23 -6.18
N ALA A 27 -16.24 4.42 -5.62
CA ALA A 27 -15.97 5.50 -4.68
C ALA A 27 -16.11 6.88 -5.35
N GLN A 28 -15.60 7.03 -6.58
CA GLN A 28 -15.69 8.27 -7.36
C GLN A 28 -17.13 8.80 -7.57
N LYS A 29 -18.15 7.94 -7.47
CA LYS A 29 -19.55 8.34 -7.59
C LYS A 29 -20.05 9.14 -6.38
N ASN A 30 -19.42 8.96 -5.23
CA ASN A 30 -19.94 9.44 -3.93
C ASN A 30 -19.01 10.44 -3.24
N THR A 31 -17.85 10.76 -3.82
CA THR A 31 -16.90 11.72 -3.24
C THR A 31 -16.16 12.52 -4.30
N LYS A 32 -15.64 13.69 -3.91
CA LYS A 32 -14.74 14.53 -4.71
C LYS A 32 -13.25 14.25 -4.43
N ALA A 33 -12.94 13.20 -3.68
CA ALA A 33 -11.56 12.81 -3.41
C ALA A 33 -10.82 12.39 -4.70
N SER A 34 -9.53 12.69 -4.79
CA SER A 34 -8.67 12.12 -5.82
C SER A 34 -8.19 10.74 -5.37
N PHE A 35 -8.05 9.83 -6.32
CA PHE A 35 -7.54 8.49 -6.07
C PHE A 35 -6.26 8.27 -6.85
N GLU A 36 -5.24 7.78 -6.16
CA GLU A 36 -3.94 7.47 -6.73
C GLU A 36 -3.66 5.98 -6.52
N LEU A 37 -3.60 5.22 -7.62
CA LEU A 37 -3.33 3.79 -7.57
C LEU A 37 -1.82 3.56 -7.48
N ILE A 38 -1.40 2.82 -6.45
CA ILE A 38 -0.01 2.50 -6.15
C ILE A 38 0.16 0.98 -6.23
N ASP A 39 0.97 0.51 -7.18
CA ASP A 39 1.30 -0.90 -7.31
C ASP A 39 2.68 -1.19 -6.70
N LEU A 40 2.72 -2.01 -5.64
CA LEU A 40 3.99 -2.34 -4.98
C LEU A 40 4.97 -3.08 -5.89
N ALA A 41 4.49 -3.73 -6.96
CA ALA A 41 5.37 -4.39 -7.92
C ALA A 41 6.27 -3.39 -8.66
N ASP A 42 5.82 -2.15 -8.83
CA ASP A 42 6.55 -1.10 -9.58
C ASP A 42 7.67 -0.45 -8.77
N PHE A 43 7.74 -0.72 -7.46
CA PHE A 43 8.76 -0.16 -6.56
C PHE A 43 9.94 -1.11 -6.34
N GLU A 44 9.76 -2.41 -6.61
CA GLU A 44 10.79 -3.45 -6.45
C GLU A 44 11.53 -3.36 -5.11
N LEU A 45 10.81 -3.05 -4.03
CA LEU A 45 11.40 -2.84 -2.71
C LEU A 45 12.15 -4.11 -2.27
N PRO A 46 13.47 -4.03 -2.01
CA PRO A 46 14.21 -5.13 -1.39
C PRO A 46 13.63 -5.50 -0.02
N LEU A 47 14.12 -6.57 0.61
CA LEU A 47 13.68 -6.91 1.96
C LEU A 47 14.48 -6.10 2.99
N LEU A 48 13.87 -5.04 3.54
CA LEU A 48 14.38 -4.23 4.66
C LEU A 48 15.89 -3.91 4.59
N ASP A 49 16.35 -3.37 3.45
CA ASP A 49 17.78 -3.14 3.17
C ASP A 49 18.33 -1.77 3.61
N GLU A 50 17.55 -0.98 4.35
CA GLU A 50 18.03 0.24 5.00
C GLU A 50 18.88 -0.10 6.24
N PRO A 51 20.01 0.60 6.48
CA PRO A 51 20.89 0.32 7.62
C PRO A 51 20.32 0.81 8.95
N THR A 52 19.26 1.62 8.92
CA THR A 52 18.64 2.19 10.12
C THR A 52 17.13 1.98 10.10
N PRO A 53 16.48 1.83 11.27
CA PRO A 53 15.03 1.69 11.34
C PRO A 53 14.31 2.92 10.77
N ALA A 54 13.14 2.71 10.16
CA ALA A 54 12.33 3.77 9.55
C ALA A 54 11.96 4.91 10.53
N GLY A 55 11.83 4.60 11.83
CA GLY A 55 11.59 5.60 12.89
C GLY A 55 12.70 6.64 13.06
N SER A 56 13.89 6.43 12.47
CA SER A 56 14.96 7.45 12.43
C SER A 56 14.80 8.47 11.30
N LYS A 57 13.95 8.18 10.30
CA LYS A 57 13.78 8.93 9.05
C LYS A 57 15.08 9.15 8.26
N LYS A 58 16.11 8.33 8.47
CA LYS A 58 17.40 8.40 7.77
C LYS A 58 17.42 7.45 6.57
N TYR A 59 16.63 7.77 5.55
CA TYR A 59 16.57 6.97 4.32
C TYR A 59 17.79 7.20 3.45
N THR A 60 18.55 6.13 3.19
CA THR A 60 19.79 6.19 2.42
C THR A 60 19.63 5.68 0.99
N LYS A 61 18.65 4.81 0.75
CA LYS A 61 18.43 4.18 -0.56
C LYS A 61 17.46 4.98 -1.41
N GLU A 62 17.70 5.00 -2.72
CA GLU A 62 16.84 5.72 -3.68
C GLU A 62 15.43 5.14 -3.76
N HIS A 63 15.27 3.80 -3.71
CA HIS A 63 13.95 3.19 -3.66
C HIS A 63 13.16 3.58 -2.41
N THR A 64 13.83 3.69 -1.25
CA THR A 64 13.19 4.12 -0.01
C THR A 64 12.78 5.58 -0.08
N LYS A 65 13.64 6.46 -0.61
CA LYS A 65 13.31 7.88 -0.81
C LYS A 65 12.13 8.04 -1.76
N LYS A 66 12.14 7.36 -2.91
CA LYS A 66 11.03 7.33 -3.88
C LYS A 66 9.73 6.83 -3.23
N TRP A 67 9.82 5.78 -2.41
CA TRP A 67 8.68 5.23 -1.69
C TRP A 67 8.14 6.23 -0.66
N SER A 68 9.03 6.82 0.15
CA SER A 68 8.70 7.87 1.12
C SER A 68 8.02 9.07 0.47
N GLU A 69 8.57 9.58 -0.63
CA GLU A 69 8.01 10.71 -1.38
C GLU A 69 6.62 10.39 -1.93
N THR A 70 6.45 9.19 -2.49
CA THR A 70 5.17 8.73 -3.00
C THR A 70 4.13 8.68 -1.89
N ILE A 71 4.40 7.98 -0.78
CA ILE A 71 3.45 7.80 0.32
C ILE A 71 3.15 9.10 1.06
N SER A 72 4.09 10.05 1.06
CA SER A 72 3.89 11.36 1.67
C SER A 72 2.76 12.17 1.01
N ARG A 73 2.40 11.88 -0.26
CA ARG A 73 1.31 12.57 -0.98
C ARG A 73 -0.10 12.22 -0.50
N ALA A 74 -0.27 11.16 0.28
CA ALA A 74 -1.59 10.71 0.71
C ALA A 74 -2.13 11.50 1.90
N ASP A 75 -3.43 11.77 1.90
CA ASP A 75 -4.20 12.18 3.07
C ASP A 75 -4.82 10.96 3.78
N ALA A 76 -5.09 9.88 3.04
CA ALA A 76 -5.64 8.62 3.54
C ALA A 76 -5.26 7.43 2.64
N PHE A 77 -5.44 6.21 3.14
CA PHE A 77 -5.07 4.98 2.43
C PHE A 77 -6.20 3.96 2.33
N VAL A 78 -6.21 3.23 1.22
CA VAL A 78 -6.93 1.97 1.04
C VAL A 78 -5.90 0.89 0.75
N LEU A 79 -5.76 -0.08 1.64
CA LEU A 79 -4.84 -1.20 1.44
C LEU A 79 -5.59 -2.37 0.79
N VAL A 80 -5.27 -2.67 -0.47
CA VAL A 80 -5.84 -3.80 -1.21
C VAL A 80 -4.98 -5.02 -0.93
N THR A 81 -5.36 -5.79 0.10
CA THR A 81 -4.52 -6.85 0.65
C THR A 81 -5.08 -8.23 0.32
N PRO A 82 -4.28 -9.15 -0.26
CA PRO A 82 -4.66 -10.56 -0.25
C PRO A 82 -4.54 -11.14 1.17
N GLU A 83 -5.29 -12.20 1.44
CA GLU A 83 -5.02 -13.13 2.54
C GLU A 83 -4.12 -14.28 2.04
N TYR A 84 -2.88 -14.32 2.51
CA TYR A 84 -1.93 -15.41 2.29
C TYR A 84 -1.67 -16.12 3.60
N ASN A 85 -2.07 -17.39 3.69
CA ASN A 85 -1.90 -18.23 4.88
C ASN A 85 -2.40 -17.54 6.16
N HIS A 86 -3.60 -16.94 6.11
CA HIS A 86 -4.23 -16.24 7.24
C HIS A 86 -3.46 -15.00 7.73
N GLY A 87 -2.83 -14.29 6.82
CA GLY A 87 -2.29 -12.96 7.07
C GLY A 87 -2.12 -12.17 5.78
N THR A 88 -1.57 -10.97 5.91
CA THR A 88 -1.26 -10.12 4.76
C THR A 88 -0.08 -10.67 3.94
N SER A 89 0.10 -10.14 2.73
CA SER A 89 1.28 -10.42 1.92
C SER A 89 2.56 -9.85 2.52
N ALA A 90 3.67 -10.61 2.41
CA ALA A 90 5.00 -10.15 2.80
C ALA A 90 5.41 -8.85 2.13
N ALA A 91 5.05 -8.65 0.84
CA ALA A 91 5.34 -7.43 0.10
C ALA A 91 4.66 -6.20 0.73
N LEU A 92 3.38 -6.29 1.09
CA LEU A 92 2.68 -5.21 1.78
C LEU A 92 3.30 -4.92 3.15
N LYS A 93 3.57 -5.95 3.95
CA LYS A 93 4.21 -5.75 5.27
C LYS A 93 5.58 -5.10 5.16
N ASN A 94 6.40 -5.56 4.22
CA ASN A 94 7.70 -4.98 3.91
C ASN A 94 7.56 -3.50 3.54
N ALA A 95 6.68 -3.16 2.59
CA ALA A 95 6.45 -1.78 2.17
C ALA A 95 5.98 -0.86 3.32
N LEU A 96 5.15 -1.37 4.23
CA LEU A 96 4.74 -0.64 5.43
C LEU A 96 5.93 -0.39 6.38
N ASP A 97 6.79 -1.39 6.57
CA ASP A 97 7.95 -1.34 7.47
C ASP A 97 9.10 -0.47 6.96
N TYR A 98 9.16 -0.20 5.65
CA TYR A 98 10.14 0.73 5.07
C TYR A 98 9.98 2.18 5.59
N LEU A 99 8.78 2.54 6.04
CA LEU A 99 8.40 3.91 6.38
C LEU A 99 7.77 3.97 7.77
N TYR A 100 7.70 5.16 8.36
CA TYR A 100 7.12 5.33 9.69
C TYR A 100 6.30 6.62 9.80
N PHE A 101 6.94 7.76 9.54
CA PHE A 101 6.32 9.07 9.71
C PHE A 101 5.26 9.35 8.65
N GLU A 102 5.43 8.74 7.47
CA GLU A 102 4.59 8.93 6.29
C GLU A 102 3.17 8.39 6.50
N TRP A 103 2.99 7.46 7.44
CA TRP A 103 1.71 6.86 7.83
C TRP A 103 0.98 7.61 8.96
N LYS A 104 1.69 8.47 9.69
CA LYS A 104 1.25 8.99 10.99
C LYS A 104 -0.04 9.82 10.85
N TYR A 105 -1.04 9.51 11.67
CA TYR A 105 -2.35 10.19 11.74
C TYR A 105 -3.20 10.16 10.46
N LYS A 106 -2.84 9.33 9.48
CA LYS A 106 -3.61 9.19 8.24
C LYS A 106 -4.64 8.06 8.36
N PRO A 107 -5.92 8.28 8.03
CA PRO A 107 -6.92 7.22 8.04
C PRO A 107 -6.55 6.09 7.08
N VAL A 108 -6.85 4.86 7.49
CA VAL A 108 -6.62 3.65 6.68
C VAL A 108 -7.90 2.81 6.67
N THR A 109 -8.25 2.28 5.50
CA THR A 109 -9.20 1.18 5.37
C THR A 109 -8.60 0.05 4.55
N PHE A 110 -9.20 -1.12 4.61
CA PHE A 110 -8.71 -2.34 3.97
C PHE A 110 -9.73 -2.87 2.96
N LEU A 111 -9.25 -3.25 1.79
CA LEU A 111 -9.96 -4.07 0.83
C LEU A 111 -9.30 -5.45 0.83
N GLY A 112 -9.69 -6.27 1.80
CA GLY A 112 -9.24 -7.66 1.94
C GLY A 112 -9.88 -8.57 0.89
N TYR A 113 -9.12 -9.54 0.39
CA TYR A 113 -9.66 -10.58 -0.48
C TYR A 113 -8.95 -11.93 -0.32
N GLY A 114 -9.70 -13.01 -0.50
CA GLY A 114 -9.25 -14.38 -0.34
C GLY A 114 -10.42 -15.35 -0.56
N GLY A 115 -10.21 -16.65 -0.35
CA GLY A 115 -11.27 -17.65 -0.55
C GLY A 115 -12.54 -17.39 0.28
N MET A 116 -12.38 -16.76 1.45
CA MET A 116 -13.47 -16.33 2.34
C MET A 116 -13.60 -14.80 2.43
N GLY A 117 -13.03 -14.05 1.49
CA GLY A 117 -13.11 -12.57 1.48
C GLY A 117 -12.02 -11.85 2.29
N GLY A 118 -10.91 -12.51 2.64
CA GLY A 118 -9.80 -11.89 3.36
C GLY A 118 -10.13 -11.59 4.82
N THR A 119 -10.68 -12.59 5.52
CA THR A 119 -11.20 -12.50 6.88
C THR A 119 -10.14 -12.47 7.97
N ARG A 120 -8.88 -12.73 7.62
CA ARG A 120 -7.76 -12.88 8.55
C ARG A 120 -6.56 -12.05 8.14
#